data_AF-A0A970MV31-F1
#
_entry.id   AF-A0A970MV31-F1
#
_cell.length_a   1.000
_cell.length_b   1.000
_cell.length_c   1.000
_cell.angle_alpha   90.00
_cell.angle_beta   90.00
_cell.angle_gamma   90.00
#
_symmetry.space_group_name_H-M   'P 1'
#
loop_
_entity.id
_entity.type
_entity.pdbx_description
1 polymer ?
#
loop_
_entity_poly.entity_id
_entity_poly.type
_entity_poly.pdbx_seq_one_letter_code
_entity_poly.pdbx_strand_id
1 'polypeptide(L)'
;MKNKYIDLIEQTFDFPQDEFDLDDNELLFHDVPLMDLIKQYGTPLKIFYMPKIEENIQKAKRWFHVAFAKADYEGDYNYCYCTKSSHFSFVIEEVLRNDVHLETSSA
;
A
#
# COMPACT_ATOMS: atom_id res chain seq x y z
N MET A 1 14.55 12.73 28.64
CA MET A 1 13.19 12.15 28.55
C MET A 1 12.59 12.72 27.28
N LYS A 2 12.34 11.87 26.28
CA LYS A 2 11.72 12.25 25.00
C LYS A 2 10.21 12.36 25.25
N ASN A 3 9.67 13.58 25.24
CA ASN A 3 8.30 13.89 25.70
C ASN A 3 7.46 14.62 24.63
N LYS A 4 8.01 14.83 23.43
CA LYS A 4 7.29 15.48 22.32
C LYS A 4 6.73 14.42 21.39
N TYR A 5 5.59 14.73 20.75
CA TYR A 5 4.99 13.86 19.74
C TYR A 5 5.96 13.57 18.57
N ILE A 6 6.80 14.54 18.20
CA ILE A 6 7.85 14.34 17.19
C ILE A 6 8.88 13.28 17.60
N ASP A 7 9.20 13.18 18.90
CA ASP A 7 10.13 12.17 19.39
C ASP A 7 9.54 10.75 19.26
N LEU A 8 8.21 10.61 19.39
CA LEU A 8 7.48 9.35 19.16
C LEU A 8 7.44 9.00 17.67
N ILE A 9 7.23 9.99 16.80
CA ILE A 9 7.27 9.79 15.35
C ILE A 9 8.64 9.30 14.93
N GLU A 10 9.71 9.99 15.32
CA GLU A 10 11.10 9.62 15.00
C GLU A 10 11.51 8.24 15.55
N GLN A 11 10.86 7.76 16.61
CA GLN A 11 11.10 6.43 17.18
C GLN A 11 10.35 5.31 16.48
N THR A 12 9.24 5.63 15.81
CA THR A 12 8.27 4.64 15.32
C THR A 12 8.24 4.58 13.80
N PHE A 13 8.64 5.66 13.12
CA PHE A 13 8.56 5.81 11.68
C PHE A 13 9.84 6.48 11.16
N ASP A 14 10.48 5.86 10.17
CA ASP A 14 11.42 6.58 9.31
C ASP A 14 10.60 7.47 8.38
N PHE A 15 10.82 8.79 8.49
CA PHE A 15 10.22 9.80 7.60
C PHE A 15 11.32 10.54 6.84
N PRO A 16 11.15 10.78 5.53
CA PRO A 16 10.01 10.40 4.70
C PRO A 16 9.94 8.88 4.44
N GLN A 17 8.72 8.34 4.39
CA GLN A 17 8.50 7.01 3.82
C GLN A 17 8.69 7.09 2.31
N ASP A 18 9.06 5.98 1.65
CA ASP A 18 9.36 5.95 0.21
C ASP A 18 8.25 6.54 -0.68
N GLU A 19 7.00 6.60 -0.20
CA GLU A 19 5.86 7.14 -0.96
C GLU A 19 5.68 8.66 -0.84
N PHE A 20 6.33 9.32 0.12
CA PHE A 20 6.14 10.74 0.42
C PHE A 20 7.43 11.53 0.22
N ASP A 21 7.32 12.72 -0.36
CA ASP A 21 8.44 13.66 -0.45
C ASP A 21 7.96 15.10 -0.23
N LEU A 22 8.89 16.04 -0.09
CA LEU A 22 8.61 17.46 0.08
C LEU A 22 9.24 18.27 -1.05
N ASP A 23 8.43 19.06 -1.74
CA ASP A 23 8.89 20.08 -2.69
C ASP A 23 8.43 21.45 -2.20
N ASP A 24 9.38 22.34 -1.88
CA ASP A 24 9.12 23.67 -1.31
C ASP A 24 8.15 23.68 -0.09
N ASN A 25 8.22 22.64 0.75
CA ASN A 25 7.32 22.37 1.89
C ASN A 25 5.87 21.99 1.53
N GLU A 26 5.57 21.72 0.26
CA GLU A 26 4.35 21.06 -0.18
C GLU A 26 4.57 19.54 -0.29
N LEU A 27 3.55 18.75 0.05
CA LEU A 27 3.64 17.30 0.10
C LEU A 27 3.47 16.67 -1.30
N LEU A 28 4.44 15.88 -1.70
CA LEU A 28 4.36 14.96 -2.82
C LEU A 28 3.95 13.58 -2.33
N PHE A 29 3.04 12.92 -3.05
CA PHE A 29 2.68 11.52 -2.83
C PHE A 29 2.87 10.75 -4.13
N HIS A 30 3.89 9.88 -4.20
CA HIS A 30 4.35 9.25 -5.45
C HIS A 30 4.57 10.26 -6.58
N ASP A 31 5.34 11.31 -6.32
CA ASP A 31 5.60 12.44 -7.22
C ASP A 31 4.35 13.24 -7.63
N VAL A 32 3.19 13.00 -7.00
CA VAL A 32 1.96 13.75 -7.24
C VAL A 32 1.85 14.92 -6.25
N PRO A 33 1.77 16.18 -6.71
CA PRO A 33 1.64 17.34 -5.84
C PRO A 33 0.25 17.39 -5.20
N LEU A 34 0.16 17.02 -3.91
CA LEU A 34 -1.12 16.93 -3.22
C LEU A 34 -1.79 18.29 -3.05
N MET A 35 -1.02 19.36 -2.87
CA MET A 35 -1.56 20.71 -2.72
C MET A 35 -2.31 21.17 -3.97
N ASP A 36 -1.85 20.79 -5.16
CA ASP A 36 -2.52 21.13 -6.41
C ASP A 36 -3.84 20.37 -6.56
N LEU A 37 -3.86 19.08 -6.20
CA LEU A 37 -5.11 18.30 -6.16
C LEU A 37 -6.12 18.88 -5.17
N ILE A 38 -5.67 19.32 -3.99
CA ILE A 38 -6.52 19.95 -2.99
C ILE A 38 -7.08 21.28 -3.51
N LYS A 39 -6.24 22.14 -4.11
CA LYS A 39 -6.67 23.41 -4.72
C LYS A 39 -7.70 23.18 -5.83
N GLN A 40 -7.55 22.11 -6.61
CA GLN A 40 -8.43 21.77 -7.74
C GLN A 40 -9.77 21.13 -7.32
N TYR A 41 -9.74 20.16 -6.40
CA TYR A 41 -10.91 19.31 -6.09
C TYR A 41 -11.55 19.61 -4.71
N GLY A 42 -10.90 20.41 -3.87
CA GLY A 42 -11.38 20.73 -2.52
C GLY A 42 -11.23 19.58 -1.53
N THR A 43 -11.79 19.74 -0.33
CA THR A 43 -11.74 18.75 0.76
C THR A 43 -13.13 18.48 1.34
N PRO A 44 -13.44 17.25 1.83
CA PRO A 44 -12.52 16.11 1.96
C PRO A 44 -12.25 15.40 0.63
N LEU A 45 -10.98 15.09 0.36
CA LEU A 45 -10.52 14.37 -0.82
C LEU A 45 -9.94 13.02 -0.41
N LYS A 46 -10.30 11.96 -1.14
CA LYS A 46 -9.74 10.62 -0.98
C LYS A 46 -9.08 10.20 -2.29
N ILE A 47 -7.80 9.83 -2.22
CA ILE A 47 -6.99 9.43 -3.36
C ILE A 47 -6.59 7.96 -3.17
N PHE A 48 -6.51 7.22 -4.28
CA PHE A 48 -6.03 5.85 -4.31
C PHE A 48 -4.84 5.78 -5.27
N TYR A 49 -3.68 5.34 -4.79
CA TYR A 49 -2.53 5.05 -5.65
C TYR A 49 -2.59 3.58 -6.06
N MET A 50 -3.16 3.33 -7.23
CA MET A 50 -3.42 1.99 -7.76
C MET A 50 -2.18 1.10 -7.88
N PRO A 51 -1.00 1.60 -8.33
CA PRO A 51 0.19 0.76 -8.47
C PRO A 51 0.61 0.09 -7.15
N LYS A 52 0.27 0.69 -5.99
CA LYS A 52 0.58 0.11 -4.69
C LYS A 52 -0.07 -1.25 -4.45
N ILE A 53 -1.22 -1.50 -5.08
CA ILE A 53 -1.94 -2.78 -4.96
C ILE A 53 -1.07 -3.89 -5.57
N GLU A 54 -0.63 -3.71 -6.82
CA GLU A 54 0.28 -4.63 -7.50
C GLU A 54 1.60 -4.78 -6.74
N GLU A 55 2.25 -3.67 -6.37
CA GLU A 55 3.52 -3.69 -5.62
C GLU A 55 3.42 -4.57 -4.36
N ASN A 56 2.35 -4.43 -3.60
CA ASN A 56 2.15 -5.19 -2.37
C ASN A 56 1.86 -6.67 -2.62
N ILE A 57 1.07 -7.00 -3.66
CA ILE A 57 0.81 -8.39 -4.04
C ILE A 57 2.11 -9.07 -4.47
N GLN A 58 2.89 -8.43 -5.35
CA GLN A 58 4.17 -8.97 -5.82
C GLN A 58 5.19 -9.09 -4.69
N LYS A 59 5.24 -8.12 -3.77
CA LYS A 59 6.08 -8.17 -2.58
C LYS A 59 5.75 -9.38 -1.70
N ALA A 60 4.46 -9.65 -1.46
CA ALA A 60 4.03 -10.83 -0.71
C ALA A 60 4.41 -12.14 -1.43
N LYS A 61 4.11 -12.26 -2.73
CA LYS A 61 4.52 -13.42 -3.56
C LYS A 61 6.03 -13.66 -3.47
N ARG A 62 6.84 -12.60 -3.57
CA ARG A 62 8.31 -12.67 -3.46
C ARG A 62 8.76 -13.15 -2.08
N TRP A 63 8.15 -12.67 -1.01
CA TRP A 63 8.50 -13.10 0.35
C TRP A 63 8.28 -14.59 0.55
N PHE A 64 7.12 -15.12 0.13
CA PHE A 64 6.84 -16.55 0.22
C PHE A 64 7.77 -17.37 -0.68
N HIS A 65 8.04 -16.92 -1.90
CA HIS A 65 9.00 -17.58 -2.79
C HIS A 65 10.39 -17.69 -2.15
N VAL A 66 10.92 -16.59 -1.58
CA VAL A 66 12.22 -16.58 -0.91
C VAL A 66 12.21 -17.45 0.35
N ALA A 67 11.13 -17.45 1.12
CA ALA A 67 11.00 -18.27 2.32
C ALA A 67 10.93 -19.77 1.97
N PHE A 68 10.17 -20.15 0.94
CA PHE A 68 10.04 -21.53 0.49
C PHE A 68 11.37 -22.07 -0.04
N ALA A 69 12.08 -21.27 -0.85
CA ALA A 69 13.41 -21.64 -1.33
C ALA A 69 14.43 -21.84 -0.19
N LYS A 70 14.35 -21.03 0.88
CA LYS A 70 15.22 -21.17 2.06
C LYS A 70 14.86 -22.38 2.93
N ALA A 71 13.60 -22.78 2.93
CA ALA A 71 13.08 -23.88 3.75
C ALA A 71 13.00 -25.21 3.01
N ASP A 72 13.39 -25.25 1.72
CA ASP A 72 13.20 -26.41 0.83
C ASP A 72 11.74 -26.90 0.82
N TYR A 73 10.80 -25.95 0.78
CA TYR A 73 9.37 -26.23 0.81
C TYR A 73 8.83 -26.41 -0.61
N GLU A 74 8.28 -27.58 -0.91
CA GLU A 74 7.81 -27.96 -2.25
C GLU A 74 6.39 -27.50 -2.60
N GLY A 75 5.64 -26.96 -1.64
CA GLY A 75 4.25 -26.52 -1.89
C GLY A 75 4.15 -25.16 -2.59
N ASP A 76 2.99 -24.90 -3.19
CA ASP A 76 2.71 -23.64 -3.88
C ASP A 76 2.14 -22.57 -2.94
N TYR A 77 2.46 -21.30 -3.22
CA TYR A 77 1.86 -20.15 -2.56
C TYR A 77 0.71 -19.57 -3.40
N ASN A 78 -0.48 -19.49 -2.81
CA ASN A 78 -1.66 -18.90 -3.43
C ASN A 78 -2.07 -17.64 -2.65
N TYR A 79 -1.98 -16.47 -3.30
CA TYR A 79 -2.42 -15.21 -2.70
C TYR A 79 -3.95 -15.09 -2.78
N CYS A 80 -4.60 -14.82 -1.65
CA CYS A 80 -6.04 -14.57 -1.56
C CYS A 80 -6.29 -13.16 -1.01
N TYR A 81 -6.85 -12.27 -1.82
CA TYR A 81 -7.21 -10.92 -1.39
C TYR A 81 -8.51 -10.93 -0.60
N CYS A 82 -8.48 -10.39 0.62
CA CYS A 82 -9.65 -10.29 1.49
C CYS A 82 -10.52 -9.10 1.08
N THR A 83 -11.71 -9.38 0.56
CA THR A 83 -12.61 -8.33 0.05
C THR A 83 -13.20 -7.43 1.16
N LYS A 84 -13.20 -7.88 2.42
CA LYS A 84 -13.55 -7.02 3.57
C LYS A 84 -12.65 -5.80 3.70
N SER A 85 -11.38 -5.92 3.32
CA SER A 85 -10.40 -4.83 3.44
C SER A 85 -10.72 -3.67 2.50
N SER A 86 -11.17 -3.99 1.29
CA SER A 86 -11.72 -3.02 0.34
C SER A 86 -12.39 -3.77 -0.82
N HIS A 87 -13.67 -3.48 -1.06
CA HIS A 87 -14.53 -4.14 -2.06
C HIS A 87 -14.87 -3.23 -3.25
N PHE A 88 -14.23 -2.06 -3.36
CA PHE A 88 -14.48 -1.16 -4.50
C PHE A 88 -14.09 -1.85 -5.81
N SER A 89 -14.92 -1.70 -6.85
CA SER A 89 -14.73 -2.40 -8.14
C SER A 89 -13.34 -2.16 -8.73
N PHE A 90 -12.88 -0.91 -8.74
CA PHE A 90 -11.55 -0.56 -9.28
C PHE A 90 -10.39 -1.22 -8.50
N VAL A 91 -10.56 -1.48 -7.21
CA VAL A 91 -9.57 -2.22 -6.40
C VAL A 91 -9.59 -3.69 -6.77
N ILE A 92 -10.78 -4.29 -6.86
CA ILE A 92 -10.94 -5.71 -7.21
C ILE A 92 -10.44 -5.99 -8.63
N GLU A 93 -10.71 -5.09 -9.58
CA GLU A 93 -10.19 -5.17 -10.94
C GLU A 93 -8.66 -5.19 -10.95
N GLU A 94 -8.01 -4.31 -10.19
CA GLU A 94 -6.55 -4.26 -10.11
C GLU A 94 -5.95 -5.48 -9.40
N VAL A 95 -6.60 -5.95 -8.34
CA VAL A 95 -6.25 -7.20 -7.66
C VAL A 95 -6.32 -8.38 -8.63
N LEU A 96 -7.40 -8.52 -9.39
CA LEU A 96 -7.59 -9.64 -10.31
C LEU A 96 -6.62 -9.64 -11.49
N ARG A 97 -6.11 -8.47 -11.91
CA ARG A 97 -5.03 -8.37 -12.91
C ARG A 97 -3.73 -9.03 -12.46
N ASN A 98 -3.54 -9.22 -11.17
CA ASN A 98 -2.32 -9.78 -10.58
C ASN A 98 -2.33 -11.31 -10.44
N ASP A 99 -3.31 -12.00 -11.04
CA ASP A 99 -3.47 -13.46 -10.98
C ASP A 99 -3.47 -13.97 -9.54
N VAL A 100 -4.54 -13.63 -8.82
CA VAL A 100 -4.76 -13.96 -7.41
C VAL A 100 -6.21 -14.37 -7.17
N HIS A 101 -6.45 -15.03 -6.04
CA HIS A 101 -7.79 -15.39 -5.62
C HIS A 101 -8.43 -14.30 -4.77
N LEU A 102 -9.76 -14.38 -4.62
CA LEU A 102 -10.52 -13.53 -3.71
C LEU A 102 -11.04 -14.36 -2.54
N GLU A 103 -10.87 -13.86 -1.32
CA GLU A 103 -11.66 -14.28 -0.17
C GLU A 103 -12.91 -13.41 -0.09
N THR A 104 -14.07 -14.07 -0.05
CA THR A 104 -15.37 -13.44 0.16
C THR A 104 -15.89 -13.84 1.52
N SER A 105 -16.56 -12.90 2.17
CA SER A 105 -16.95 -13.07 3.58
C SER A 105 -18.43 -12.91 3.86
N SER A 106 -19.21 -12.76 2.80
CA SER A 106 -20.66 -12.63 2.80
C SER A 106 -21.17 -13.06 1.43
N ALA A 107 -22.36 -13.66 1.42
CA ALA A 107 -23.07 -14.07 0.21
C ALA A 107 -23.88 -12.92 -0.39
#